data_AF-A0A8J9S596-F1
#
_entry.id   AF-A0A8J9S596-F1
#
_cell.length_a   1.000
_cell.length_b   1.000
_cell.length_c   1.000
_cell.angle_alpha   90.00
_cell.angle_beta   90.00
_cell.angle_gamma   90.00
#
_symmetry.space_group_name_H-M   'P 1'
#
loop_
_entity.id
_entity.type
_entity.pdbx_description
1 polymer ?
#
loop_
_entity_poly.entity_id
_entity_poly.type
_entity_poly.pdbx_seq_one_letter_code
_entity_poly.pdbx_strand_id
1 'polypeptide(L)'
;ERGTATPMVNSSNTDSLNHITRLNSSVVPSPPSPHTSAIADTGCTGHYITVNCPHTHKRPASPSLAVRVPNGAVLRSSHIATLALPGFSPSACQAHIFPGLTSHPLISIGQLCDDGCTATFSATRLEIHRDTTLLLSGTRAPTTGLWHLDLTPAKPPATAHALVPNTPLADRIAFVHASLFSPAISTWCQALDSGHLATFPALSSRQVRKYPPHSPAMVKGHLDQQRANLRSTKLPPVGSPITTEPPAAAVPDLDPPDAHPVTRTHHVFVAHQRVTGQIYTDQPGRFLTPSSAGHNDMLVLYDYDSNAIHVELMKNKSGPEILAAYKRAHALLTQRGLRPQLQRLDNEASAALQSFMSSEHVDFQLAPPHLHRRNAAERAIRTFKNHFIAGLCTTNPDFPLHLWDRLLPQALITLNLLRRSRINPKLSAHAQLHGAFDYNRTPLAPPGTRVLVHVKPAVRETWAPHAVEGWYLGPALNHYRCHRVWITETRAERVADTLSWFPTRIPMPAASSTDRALAAARDLVHALQNPSPASPFAPLDATQHQALTDLATLFATVAAPADDVPAPAPVPPVRPPAPTTPLAQVRFAVPLVTAKHAPALPR
;
A
#
# COMPACT_ATOMS: atom_id res chain seq x y z
N GLU A 1 -35.46 70.51 46.53
CA GLU A 1 -36.74 70.87 45.88
C GLU A 1 -36.61 70.67 44.37
N ARG A 2 -37.71 70.19 43.74
CA ARG A 2 -38.16 70.28 42.33
C ARG A 2 -37.14 70.73 41.27
N GLY A 3 -37.00 70.15 40.08
CA GLY A 3 -37.85 69.27 39.28
C GLY A 3 -37.51 69.52 37.79
N THR A 4 -37.28 68.43 37.05
CA THR A 4 -37.45 68.18 35.61
C THR A 4 -37.46 69.33 34.57
N ALA A 5 -36.58 69.23 33.56
CA ALA A 5 -36.87 69.51 32.14
C ALA A 5 -35.84 68.86 31.19
N THR A 6 -36.27 67.90 30.36
CA THR A 6 -35.69 67.53 29.03
C THR A 6 -35.96 68.66 28.00
N PRO A 7 -35.39 68.71 26.77
CA PRO A 7 -34.88 67.61 25.90
C PRO A 7 -33.66 67.94 24.98
N MET A 8 -33.28 66.93 24.16
CA MET A 8 -32.88 66.99 22.74
C MET A 8 -31.58 66.24 22.39
N VAL A 9 -31.80 65.17 21.63
CA VAL A 9 -30.83 64.32 20.93
C VAL A 9 -30.50 64.97 19.60
N ASN A 10 -29.22 65.06 19.24
CA ASN A 10 -28.80 65.02 17.85
C ASN A 10 -27.42 64.34 17.71
N SER A 11 -27.42 63.33 16.86
CA SER A 11 -26.32 62.47 16.44
C SER A 11 -25.32 63.17 15.53
N SER A 12 -24.02 62.97 15.73
CA SER A 12 -23.04 62.73 14.64
C SER A 12 -21.61 62.57 15.18
N ASN A 13 -20.84 61.77 14.43
CA ASN A 13 -19.38 61.66 14.39
C ASN A 13 -18.66 60.83 15.46
N THR A 14 -18.69 59.52 15.22
CA THR A 14 -17.53 58.65 15.42
C THR A 14 -17.36 57.83 14.15
N ASP A 15 -16.38 58.19 13.33
CA ASP A 15 -15.69 57.28 12.40
C ASP A 15 -14.63 58.09 11.65
N SER A 16 -13.36 57.80 11.98
CA SER A 16 -12.13 58.01 11.18
C SER A 16 -10.99 58.42 12.09
N LEU A 17 -10.27 57.42 12.64
CA LEU A 17 -8.84 57.44 12.99
C LEU A 17 -8.58 56.30 13.98
N ASN A 18 -8.51 55.06 13.46
CA ASN A 18 -7.78 53.95 14.06
C ASN A 18 -7.66 52.80 13.04
N HIS A 19 -7.13 53.13 11.86
CA HIS A 19 -6.55 52.16 10.96
C HIS A 19 -5.04 52.32 11.08
N ILE A 20 -4.42 51.43 11.87
CA ILE A 20 -3.07 50.85 11.71
C ILE A 20 -2.80 50.10 13.04
N THR A 21 -2.32 48.86 12.92
CA THR A 21 -1.93 47.93 14.01
C THR A 21 -3.04 47.13 14.72
N ARG A 22 -3.71 46.23 14.01
CA ARG A 22 -4.20 44.95 14.57
C ARG A 22 -3.95 43.80 13.59
N LEU A 23 -2.79 43.18 13.70
CA LEU A 23 -2.54 41.80 13.28
C LEU A 23 -1.85 41.09 14.45
N ASN A 24 -2.33 39.89 14.76
CA ASN A 24 -1.85 38.92 15.74
C ASN A 24 -2.26 39.13 17.21
N SER A 25 -3.42 38.57 17.57
CA SER A 25 -3.58 37.73 18.78
C SER A 25 -5.05 37.29 18.95
N SER A 26 -5.38 36.12 18.42
CA SER A 26 -6.55 35.36 18.85
C SER A 26 -6.30 33.87 18.66
N VAL A 27 -5.28 33.36 19.38
CA VAL A 27 -5.15 31.93 19.62
C VAL A 27 -6.10 31.58 20.76
N VAL A 28 -7.22 30.97 20.41
CA VAL A 28 -8.04 30.18 21.34
C VAL A 28 -7.11 29.13 21.95
N PRO A 29 -7.04 28.97 23.28
CA PRO A 29 -6.19 27.95 23.86
C PRO A 29 -6.73 26.57 23.45
N SER A 30 -5.90 25.81 22.75
CA SER A 30 -6.13 24.42 22.43
C SER A 30 -6.48 23.64 23.71
N PRO A 31 -7.39 22.65 23.67
CA PRO A 31 -7.55 21.73 24.79
C PRO A 31 -6.18 21.09 25.11
N PRO A 32 -5.81 20.95 26.40
CA PRO A 32 -4.51 20.42 26.77
C PRO A 32 -4.35 19.01 26.18
N SER A 33 -3.28 18.82 25.41
CA SER A 33 -2.90 17.53 24.85
C SER A 33 -2.74 16.49 25.98
N PRO A 34 -3.28 15.27 25.83
CA PRO A 34 -3.12 14.23 26.84
C PRO A 34 -1.63 13.91 27.02
N HIS A 35 -1.18 13.76 28.27
CA HIS A 35 0.20 13.36 28.53
C HIS A 35 0.38 11.91 28.07
N THR A 36 1.23 11.70 27.06
CA THR A 36 1.57 10.39 26.50
C THR A 36 2.80 9.75 27.16
N SER A 37 3.51 10.49 28.02
CA SER A 37 4.69 10.03 28.75
C SER A 37 4.61 10.38 30.24
N ALA A 38 5.19 9.53 31.08
CA ALA A 38 5.24 9.69 32.52
C ALA A 38 6.63 9.38 33.07
N ILE A 39 7.00 10.01 34.18
CA ILE A 39 8.30 9.80 34.82
C ILE A 39 8.26 8.49 35.61
N ALA A 40 9.24 7.63 35.36
CA ALA A 40 9.48 6.48 36.22
C ALA A 40 10.11 6.94 37.53
N ASP A 41 9.41 6.67 38.64
CA ASP A 41 9.83 7.12 39.96
C ASP A 41 9.96 5.92 40.91
N THR A 42 11.18 5.70 41.40
CA THR A 42 11.48 4.65 42.39
C THR A 42 11.21 5.12 43.82
N GLY A 43 11.09 6.42 44.07
CA GLY A 43 10.80 7.00 45.38
C GLY A 43 9.30 7.17 45.66
N CYS A 44 8.46 6.86 44.67
CA CYS A 44 7.03 7.04 44.76
C CYS A 44 6.31 5.77 45.26
N THR A 45 5.42 5.92 46.25
CA THR A 45 4.66 4.80 46.85
C THR A 45 3.42 4.38 46.04
N GLY A 46 3.11 5.05 44.94
CA GLY A 46 2.01 4.67 44.04
C GLY A 46 1.99 5.47 42.74
N HIS A 47 1.11 5.16 41.80
CA HIS A 47 0.99 5.96 40.58
C HIS A 47 0.29 7.30 40.85
N TYR A 48 0.95 8.42 40.57
CA TYR A 48 0.40 9.77 40.77
C TYR A 48 0.25 10.46 39.43
N ILE A 49 -0.98 10.71 39.02
CA ILE A 49 -1.27 11.22 37.68
C ILE A 49 -1.93 12.59 37.71
N THR A 50 -1.68 13.35 36.64
CA THR A 50 -2.36 14.62 36.41
C THR A 50 -3.78 14.39 35.90
N VAL A 51 -4.63 15.41 35.99
CA VAL A 51 -6.03 15.35 35.53
C VAL A 51 -6.15 14.97 34.04
N ASN A 52 -5.13 15.30 33.25
CA ASN A 52 -5.08 15.12 31.79
C ASN A 52 -4.39 13.82 31.35
N CYS A 53 -3.95 12.97 32.29
CA CYS A 53 -3.39 11.66 31.96
C CYS A 53 -4.50 10.71 31.51
N PRO A 54 -4.33 9.89 30.45
CA PRO A 54 -5.32 8.87 30.08
C PRO A 54 -5.59 7.89 31.24
N HIS A 55 -6.85 7.77 31.66
CA HIS A 55 -7.27 6.89 32.74
C HIS A 55 -8.74 6.46 32.59
N THR A 56 -9.12 5.41 33.30
CA THR A 56 -10.49 4.88 33.38
C THR A 56 -10.94 4.73 34.84
N HIS A 57 -12.22 4.42 35.06
CA HIS A 57 -12.78 4.12 36.39
C HIS A 57 -12.49 5.17 37.48
N LYS A 58 -12.56 6.46 37.13
CA LYS A 58 -12.39 7.58 38.06
C LYS A 58 -13.47 7.57 39.15
N ARG A 59 -13.06 7.55 40.42
CA ARG A 59 -13.95 7.63 41.59
C ARG A 59 -13.37 8.60 42.63
N PRO A 60 -14.19 9.35 43.39
CA PRO A 60 -13.69 10.22 44.46
C PRO A 60 -12.85 9.42 45.47
N ALA A 61 -11.70 9.95 45.87
CA ALA A 61 -10.83 9.31 46.84
C ALA A 61 -11.40 9.48 48.26
N SER A 62 -11.72 8.38 48.95
CA SER A 62 -12.20 8.38 50.33
C SER A 62 -11.52 7.25 51.13
N PRO A 63 -10.58 7.55 52.06
CA PRO A 63 -10.03 8.88 52.36
C PRO A 63 -9.12 9.43 51.25
N SER A 64 -8.93 10.75 51.22
CA SER A 64 -7.95 11.38 50.30
C SER A 64 -6.52 11.05 50.70
N LEU A 65 -5.70 10.61 49.74
CA LEU A 65 -4.27 10.36 49.95
C LEU A 65 -3.51 11.68 50.01
N ALA A 66 -2.71 11.88 51.06
CA ALA A 66 -1.86 13.05 51.23
C ALA A 66 -0.40 12.68 50.94
N VAL A 67 0.23 13.37 49.98
CA VAL A 67 1.62 13.13 49.57
C VAL A 67 2.43 14.39 49.81
N ARG A 68 3.59 14.25 50.47
CA ARG A 68 4.52 15.36 50.67
C ARG A 68 5.45 15.45 49.46
N VAL A 69 5.46 16.59 48.79
CA VAL A 69 6.38 16.88 47.67
C VAL A 69 7.69 17.50 48.17
N PRO A 70 8.78 17.48 47.37
CA PRO A 70 10.12 17.90 47.82
C PRO A 70 10.21 19.35 48.34
N ASN A 71 9.29 20.24 47.95
CA ASN A 71 9.21 21.62 48.44
C ASN A 71 8.53 21.75 49.83
N GLY A 72 8.21 20.63 50.48
CA GLY A 72 7.55 20.58 51.79
C GLY A 72 6.03 20.71 51.76
N ALA A 73 5.43 21.02 50.60
CA ALA A 73 3.98 21.10 50.46
C ALA A 73 3.31 19.71 50.52
N VAL A 74 2.05 19.67 50.97
CA VAL A 74 1.24 18.44 51.00
C VAL A 74 0.18 18.53 49.91
N LEU A 75 0.28 17.67 48.90
CA LEU A 75 -0.73 17.50 47.87
C LEU A 75 -1.76 16.46 48.34
N ARG A 76 -3.04 16.69 48.02
CA ARG A 76 -4.13 15.75 48.32
C ARG A 76 -4.73 15.20 47.04
N SER A 77 -4.98 13.89 47.02
CA SER A 77 -5.60 13.22 45.87
C SER A 77 -7.08 13.58 45.80
N SER A 78 -7.55 13.93 44.62
CA SER A 78 -8.97 14.19 44.38
C SER A 78 -9.74 12.89 44.09
N HIS A 79 -9.13 11.97 43.35
CA HIS A 79 -9.78 10.76 42.83
C HIS A 79 -8.78 9.60 42.79
N ILE A 80 -9.32 8.39 42.79
CA ILE A 80 -8.63 7.16 42.39
C ILE A 80 -9.09 6.84 40.97
N ALA A 81 -8.17 6.37 40.13
CA ALA A 81 -8.42 5.97 38.76
C ALA A 81 -7.57 4.75 38.38
N THR A 82 -7.85 4.16 37.22
CA THR A 82 -7.11 3.01 36.69
C THR A 82 -6.40 3.42 35.40
N LEU A 83 -5.08 3.25 35.36
CA LEU A 83 -4.26 3.44 34.16
C LEU A 83 -4.53 2.34 33.14
N ALA A 84 -4.59 2.70 31.87
CA ALA A 84 -4.80 1.76 30.78
C ALA A 84 -3.46 1.13 30.33
N LEU A 85 -2.77 0.42 31.22
CA LEU A 85 -1.52 -0.28 30.93
C LEU A 85 -1.83 -1.75 30.56
N PRO A 86 -1.64 -2.18 29.31
CA PRO A 86 -1.92 -3.55 28.90
C PRO A 86 -0.95 -4.54 29.55
N GLY A 87 -1.45 -5.67 30.06
CA GLY A 87 -0.63 -6.74 30.63
C GLY A 87 -0.36 -6.64 32.14
N PHE A 88 -0.80 -5.56 32.80
CA PHE A 88 -0.67 -5.36 34.25
C PHE A 88 -1.95 -5.76 35.00
N SER A 89 -1.81 -6.16 36.26
CA SER A 89 -2.97 -6.47 37.11
C SER A 89 -3.78 -5.20 37.45
N PRO A 90 -5.06 -5.33 37.85
CA PRO A 90 -5.86 -4.19 38.29
C PRO A 90 -5.22 -3.39 39.44
N SER A 91 -4.50 -4.06 40.35
CA SER A 91 -3.77 -3.42 41.45
C SER A 91 -2.56 -2.62 40.96
N ALA A 92 -1.82 -3.15 39.99
CA ALA A 92 -0.69 -2.44 39.37
C ALA A 92 -1.13 -1.23 38.56
N CYS A 93 -2.36 -1.25 38.01
CA CYS A 93 -2.90 -0.12 37.26
C CYS A 93 -3.56 0.96 38.14
N GLN A 94 -3.66 0.79 39.46
CA GLN A 94 -4.33 1.77 40.32
C GLN A 94 -3.49 3.05 40.46
N ALA A 95 -4.13 4.20 40.26
CA ALA A 95 -3.48 5.51 40.33
C ALA A 95 -4.33 6.54 41.09
N HIS A 96 -3.67 7.55 41.64
CA HIS A 96 -4.28 8.69 42.31
C HIS A 96 -4.14 9.96 41.48
N ILE A 97 -5.24 10.70 41.32
CA ILE A 97 -5.26 11.96 40.58
C ILE A 97 -4.99 13.13 41.53
N PHE A 98 -3.90 13.84 41.29
CA PHE A 98 -3.51 15.05 42.03
C PHE A 98 -3.64 16.29 41.14
N PRO A 99 -4.67 17.14 41.35
CA PRO A 99 -4.84 18.37 40.56
C PRO A 99 -3.67 19.35 40.69
N GLY A 100 -2.96 19.33 41.82
CA GLY A 100 -1.77 20.17 42.06
C GLY A 100 -0.48 19.66 41.43
N LEU A 101 -0.50 18.52 40.72
CA LEU A 101 0.66 18.00 39.99
C LEU A 101 0.68 18.63 38.59
N THR A 102 1.61 19.56 38.35
CA THR A 102 1.59 20.43 37.16
C THR A 102 2.51 20.01 36.02
N SER A 103 3.48 19.11 36.25
CA SER A 103 4.57 18.85 35.30
C SER A 103 4.36 17.56 34.51
N HIS A 104 4.44 16.40 35.17
CA HIS A 104 4.35 15.08 34.54
C HIS A 104 3.72 14.07 35.52
N PRO A 105 2.98 13.06 35.02
CA PRO A 105 2.59 11.93 35.84
C PRO A 105 3.82 11.17 36.36
N LEU A 106 3.71 10.59 37.55
CA LEU A 106 4.72 9.74 38.19
C LEU A 106 4.22 8.29 38.24
N ILE A 107 5.00 7.39 37.67
CA ILE A 107 4.74 5.95 37.70
C ILE A 107 5.67 5.32 38.73
N SER A 108 5.10 4.86 39.85
CA SER A 108 5.81 4.08 40.85
C SER A 108 6.37 2.79 40.26
N ILE A 109 7.69 2.65 40.29
CA ILE A 109 8.35 1.38 39.93
C ILE A 109 8.10 0.31 40.98
N GLY A 110 7.99 0.69 42.26
CA GLY A 110 7.65 -0.23 43.35
C GLY A 110 6.32 -0.94 43.09
N GLN A 111 5.27 -0.18 42.77
CA GLN A 111 3.94 -0.73 42.47
C GLN A 111 3.94 -1.70 41.27
N LEU A 112 4.79 -1.47 40.26
CA LEU A 112 4.94 -2.41 39.14
C LEU A 112 5.72 -3.67 39.54
N CYS A 113 6.76 -3.52 40.36
CA CYS A 113 7.54 -4.64 40.88
C CYS A 113 6.72 -5.54 41.82
N ASP A 114 5.81 -4.97 42.60
CA ASP A 114 4.85 -5.72 43.43
C ASP A 114 3.91 -6.61 42.59
N ASP A 115 3.75 -6.29 41.30
CA ASP A 115 3.02 -7.08 40.30
C ASP A 115 3.91 -8.11 39.57
N GLY A 116 5.04 -8.48 40.19
CA GLY A 116 6.00 -9.44 39.66
C GLY A 116 6.84 -8.91 38.49
N CYS A 117 6.92 -7.59 38.29
CA CYS A 117 7.73 -7.02 37.21
C CYS A 117 9.18 -6.75 37.65
N THR A 118 10.09 -6.73 36.68
CA THR A 118 11.48 -6.30 36.84
C THR A 118 11.71 -5.04 36.01
N ALA A 119 12.22 -3.98 36.65
CA ALA A 119 12.60 -2.74 35.99
C ALA A 119 14.11 -2.67 35.74
N THR A 120 14.52 -2.53 34.49
CA THR A 120 15.93 -2.41 34.10
C THR A 120 16.23 -1.01 33.59
N PHE A 121 17.10 -0.30 34.31
CA PHE A 121 17.58 1.03 33.93
C PHE A 121 18.93 0.90 33.22
N SER A 122 19.04 1.48 32.03
CA SER A 122 20.30 1.65 31.30
C SER A 122 20.60 3.15 31.09
N ALA A 123 21.79 3.45 30.57
CA ALA A 123 22.21 4.82 30.28
C ALA A 123 21.24 5.57 29.34
N THR A 124 20.46 4.85 28.53
CA THR A 124 19.58 5.44 27.51
C THR A 124 18.11 5.01 27.62
N ARG A 125 17.82 3.88 28.28
CA ARG A 125 16.49 3.26 28.28
C ARG A 125 16.06 2.76 29.65
N LEU A 126 14.74 2.64 29.81
CA LEU A 126 14.09 1.93 30.91
C LEU A 126 13.16 0.88 30.31
N GLU A 127 13.23 -0.34 30.81
CA GLU A 127 12.40 -1.46 30.36
C GLU A 127 11.75 -2.17 31.57
N ILE A 128 10.45 -2.43 31.48
CA ILE A 128 9.67 -3.15 32.50
C ILE A 128 9.27 -4.50 31.92
N HIS A 129 9.80 -5.57 32.51
CA HIS A 129 9.53 -6.94 32.12
C HIS A 129 8.68 -7.65 33.15
N ARG A 130 7.81 -8.57 32.72
CA ARG A 130 7.34 -9.68 33.55
C ARG A 130 7.79 -10.96 32.90
N ASP A 131 8.59 -11.74 33.62
CA ASP A 131 9.32 -12.88 33.08
C ASP A 131 10.14 -12.47 31.83
N THR A 132 9.81 -13.02 30.65
CA THR A 132 10.45 -12.71 29.37
C THR A 132 9.68 -11.68 28.54
N THR A 133 8.55 -11.15 29.03
CA THR A 133 7.66 -10.26 28.27
C THR A 133 7.93 -8.81 28.64
N LEU A 134 8.37 -8.01 27.65
CA LEU A 134 8.47 -6.56 27.80
C LEU A 134 7.06 -5.95 27.81
N LEU A 135 6.65 -5.40 28.95
CA LEU A 135 5.32 -4.81 29.14
C LEU A 135 5.30 -3.31 28.90
N LEU A 136 6.37 -2.61 29.28
CA LEU A 136 6.47 -1.15 29.15
C LEU A 136 7.92 -0.75 28.87
N SER A 137 8.13 0.25 28.03
CA SER A 137 9.46 0.77 27.73
C SER A 137 9.48 2.29 27.75
N GLY A 138 10.65 2.85 27.97
CA GLY A 138 10.87 4.27 28.09
C GLY A 138 12.29 4.69 27.71
N THR A 139 12.49 6.00 27.58
CA THR A 139 13.78 6.61 27.23
C THR A 139 14.26 7.56 28.32
N ARG A 140 15.57 7.70 28.46
CA ARG A 140 16.17 8.67 29.37
C ARG A 140 16.24 10.04 28.69
N ALA A 141 15.54 11.03 29.24
CA ALA A 141 15.56 12.37 28.70
C ALA A 141 16.94 13.02 28.95
N PRO A 142 17.64 13.49 27.90
CA PRO A 142 18.99 14.04 28.04
C PRO A 142 19.03 15.39 28.78
N THR A 143 17.91 16.11 28.81
CA THR A 143 17.79 17.43 29.46
C THR A 143 17.54 17.34 30.96
N THR A 144 16.72 16.41 31.42
CA THR A 144 16.36 16.24 32.85
C THR A 144 17.11 15.10 33.52
N GLY A 145 17.68 14.17 32.74
CA GLY A 145 18.32 12.95 33.25
C GLY A 145 17.35 11.90 33.81
N LEU A 146 16.04 12.14 33.72
CA LEU A 146 14.98 11.26 34.20
C LEU A 146 14.54 10.27 33.12
N TRP A 147 14.05 9.10 33.54
CA TRP A 147 13.50 8.10 32.63
C TRP A 147 12.01 8.32 32.45
N HIS A 148 11.58 8.44 31.20
CA HIS A 148 10.19 8.63 30.82
C HIS A 148 9.64 7.35 30.19
N LEU A 149 8.57 6.81 30.76
CA LEU A 149 7.80 5.66 30.25
C LEU A 149 6.74 6.13 29.27
N ASP A 150 6.61 5.43 28.15
CA ASP A 150 5.56 5.68 27.17
C ASP A 150 4.28 4.98 27.63
N LEU A 151 3.24 5.76 27.97
CA LEU A 151 1.96 5.22 28.47
C LEU A 151 1.03 4.74 27.34
N THR A 152 1.47 4.81 26.08
CA THR A 152 0.72 4.29 24.94
C THR A 152 0.91 2.79 24.82
N PRO A 153 -0.16 2.00 24.57
CA PRO A 153 -0.03 0.57 24.40
C PRO A 153 0.98 0.25 23.29
N ALA A 154 1.94 -0.63 23.59
CA ALA A 154 2.92 -1.10 22.62
C ALA A 154 2.17 -1.65 21.38
N LYS A 155 2.51 -1.14 20.18
CA LYS A 155 1.98 -1.71 18.95
C LYS A 155 2.38 -3.19 18.91
N PRO A 156 1.44 -4.13 18.80
CA PRO A 156 1.78 -5.54 18.69
C PRO A 156 2.70 -5.76 17.48
N PRO A 157 3.60 -6.75 17.52
CA PRO A 157 4.43 -7.11 16.38
C PRO A 157 3.52 -7.32 15.18
N ALA A 158 3.77 -6.53 14.16
CA ALA A 158 2.90 -6.44 13.02
C ALA A 158 3.06 -7.74 12.22
N THR A 159 1.98 -8.50 12.12
CA THR A 159 1.90 -9.78 11.40
C THR A 159 1.15 -9.53 10.10
N ALA A 160 1.80 -9.76 8.96
CA ALA A 160 1.24 -9.50 7.63
C ALA A 160 0.15 -10.49 7.19
N HIS A 161 -0.35 -11.33 8.10
CA HIS A 161 -1.27 -12.41 7.72
C HIS A 161 -2.67 -11.90 7.34
N ALA A 162 -3.01 -10.64 7.59
CA ALA A 162 -4.07 -10.00 6.85
C ALA A 162 -3.83 -8.50 6.83
N LEU A 163 -3.87 -7.89 5.65
CA LEU A 163 -4.20 -6.48 5.52
C LEU A 163 -5.70 -6.34 5.77
N VAL A 164 -6.10 -5.53 6.76
CA VAL A 164 -7.48 -5.57 7.27
C VAL A 164 -8.06 -4.18 7.59
N PRO A 165 -9.41 -4.04 7.64
CA PRO A 165 -10.22 -2.81 7.61
C PRO A 165 -9.87 -1.67 8.55
N ASN A 166 -9.21 -1.93 9.68
CA ASN A 166 -9.08 -0.95 10.77
C ASN A 166 -7.80 -0.10 10.74
N THR A 167 -6.97 -0.25 9.71
CA THR A 167 -5.89 0.70 9.43
C THR A 167 -6.43 1.89 8.65
N PRO A 168 -5.84 3.09 8.81
CA PRO A 168 -6.18 4.22 7.95
C PRO A 168 -6.19 3.76 6.49
N LEU A 169 -7.28 4.02 5.77
CA LEU A 169 -7.46 3.53 4.41
C LEU A 169 -6.26 3.89 3.51
N ALA A 170 -5.68 5.07 3.73
CA ALA A 170 -4.46 5.53 3.06
C ALA A 170 -3.25 4.61 3.31
N ASP A 171 -3.05 4.12 4.54
CA ASP A 171 -1.93 3.22 4.89
C ASP A 171 -2.12 1.85 4.23
N ARG A 172 -3.36 1.37 4.17
CA ARG A 172 -3.69 0.13 3.44
C ARG A 172 -3.39 0.28 1.96
N ILE A 173 -3.84 1.38 1.35
CA ILE A 173 -3.59 1.69 -0.05
C ILE A 173 -2.09 1.76 -0.31
N ALA A 174 -1.33 2.47 0.54
CA ALA A 174 0.12 2.58 0.41
C ALA A 174 0.84 1.22 0.51
N PHE A 175 0.42 0.37 1.44
CA PHE A 175 0.99 -0.97 1.59
C PHE A 175 0.70 -1.87 0.40
N VAL A 176 -0.56 -1.94 -0.07
CA VAL A 176 -0.91 -2.77 -1.24
C VAL A 176 -0.21 -2.24 -2.48
N HIS A 177 -0.19 -0.92 -2.68
CA HIS A 177 0.51 -0.27 -3.78
C HIS A 177 1.99 -0.69 -3.83
N ALA A 178 2.68 -0.64 -2.69
CA ALA A 178 4.08 -1.05 -2.60
C ALA A 178 4.30 -2.55 -2.72
N SER A 179 3.37 -3.37 -2.20
CA SER A 179 3.40 -4.83 -2.38
C SER A 179 3.27 -5.22 -3.86
N LEU A 180 2.56 -4.40 -4.64
CA LEU A 180 2.42 -4.52 -6.09
C LEU A 180 3.58 -3.87 -6.87
N PHE A 181 4.72 -3.57 -6.24
CA PHE A 181 5.90 -2.92 -6.85
C PHE A 181 5.68 -1.43 -7.22
N SER A 182 4.76 -0.75 -6.52
CA SER A 182 4.44 0.67 -6.73
C SER A 182 4.12 1.03 -8.19
N PRO A 183 3.11 0.38 -8.79
CA PRO A 183 2.75 0.60 -10.19
C PRO A 183 2.16 2.00 -10.41
N ALA A 184 2.06 2.42 -11.66
CA ALA A 184 1.32 3.63 -12.01
C ALA A 184 -0.15 3.55 -11.53
N ILE A 185 -0.64 4.64 -10.92
CA ILE A 185 -2.00 4.69 -10.34
C ILE A 185 -3.08 4.38 -11.38
N SER A 186 -2.91 4.81 -12.63
CA SER A 186 -3.86 4.54 -13.72
C SER A 186 -3.98 3.04 -14.00
N THR A 187 -2.85 2.35 -14.19
CA THR A 187 -2.80 0.90 -14.45
C THR A 187 -3.35 0.12 -13.26
N TRP A 188 -3.03 0.55 -12.03
CA TRP A 188 -3.58 -0.08 -10.84
C TRP A 188 -5.10 0.07 -10.73
N CYS A 189 -5.63 1.27 -11.02
CA CYS A 189 -7.08 1.48 -11.04
C CYS A 189 -7.77 0.61 -12.10
N GLN A 190 -7.20 0.50 -13.30
CA GLN A 190 -7.73 -0.36 -14.36
C GLN A 190 -7.78 -1.84 -13.94
N ALA A 191 -6.76 -2.34 -13.26
CA ALA A 191 -6.72 -3.70 -12.74
C ALA A 191 -7.77 -3.95 -11.64
N LEU A 192 -8.02 -2.95 -10.77
CA LEU A 192 -9.09 -2.98 -9.78
C LEU A 192 -10.48 -3.00 -10.44
N ASP A 193 -10.71 -2.11 -11.41
CA ASP A 193 -11.97 -2.01 -12.15
C ASP A 193 -12.26 -3.28 -12.97
N SER A 194 -11.21 -3.97 -13.44
CA SER A 194 -11.30 -5.25 -14.16
C SER A 194 -11.47 -6.47 -13.24
N GLY A 195 -11.45 -6.29 -11.92
CA GLY A 195 -11.60 -7.37 -10.94
C GLY A 195 -10.40 -8.31 -10.82
N HIS A 196 -9.23 -7.96 -11.36
CA HIS A 196 -8.03 -8.82 -11.32
C HIS A 196 -7.46 -9.00 -9.92
N LEU A 197 -7.75 -8.06 -9.01
CA LEU A 197 -7.28 -8.03 -7.64
C LEU A 197 -8.39 -8.38 -6.63
N ALA A 198 -9.37 -9.21 -7.02
CA ALA A 198 -10.54 -9.52 -6.19
C ALA A 198 -10.19 -10.14 -4.81
N THR A 199 -9.10 -10.89 -4.71
CA THR A 199 -8.65 -11.52 -3.45
C THR A 199 -7.87 -10.57 -2.55
N PHE A 200 -7.43 -9.42 -3.07
CA PHE A 200 -6.74 -8.41 -2.28
C PHE A 200 -7.70 -7.78 -1.26
N PRO A 201 -7.16 -7.16 -0.20
CA PRO A 201 -7.96 -6.42 0.77
C PRO A 201 -8.92 -5.46 0.06
N ALA A 202 -10.17 -5.37 0.52
CA ALA A 202 -11.23 -4.60 -0.12
C ALA A 202 -10.78 -3.16 -0.42
N LEU A 203 -10.36 -2.92 -1.66
CA LEU A 203 -9.88 -1.67 -2.21
C LEU A 203 -10.60 -1.43 -3.53
N SER A 204 -11.11 -0.23 -3.72
CA SER A 204 -11.74 0.20 -4.98
C SER A 204 -10.92 1.27 -5.67
N SER A 205 -11.05 1.38 -6.99
CA SER A 205 -10.44 2.47 -7.78
C SER A 205 -10.85 3.86 -7.26
N ARG A 206 -12.09 4.01 -6.78
CA ARG A 206 -12.59 5.24 -6.14
C ARG A 206 -11.80 5.60 -4.88
N GLN A 207 -11.52 4.62 -4.01
CA GLN A 207 -10.73 4.84 -2.80
C GLN A 207 -9.27 5.19 -3.13
N VAL A 208 -8.67 4.52 -4.11
CA VAL A 208 -7.30 4.83 -4.57
C VAL A 208 -7.22 6.24 -5.15
N ARG A 209 -8.19 6.67 -5.95
CA ARG A 209 -8.23 8.04 -6.49
C ARG A 209 -8.48 9.10 -5.42
N LYS A 210 -9.24 8.76 -4.37
CA LYS A 210 -9.51 9.65 -3.23
C LYS A 210 -8.29 9.79 -2.31
N TYR A 211 -7.52 8.72 -2.13
CA TYR A 211 -6.33 8.67 -1.27
C TYR A 211 -5.12 8.11 -2.04
N PRO A 212 -4.62 8.79 -3.07
CA PRO A 212 -3.54 8.28 -3.91
C PRO A 212 -2.25 8.14 -3.08
N PRO A 213 -1.53 7.02 -3.18
CA PRO A 213 -0.29 6.84 -2.47
C PRO A 213 0.78 7.79 -3.02
N HIS A 214 1.35 8.64 -2.16
CA HIS A 214 2.44 9.53 -2.55
C HIS A 214 3.78 8.78 -2.55
N SER A 215 3.95 7.82 -3.47
CA SER A 215 5.12 6.94 -3.56
C SER A 215 6.26 7.55 -4.39
N PRO A 216 7.42 7.88 -3.80
CA PRO A 216 8.60 8.29 -4.56
C PRO A 216 9.09 7.18 -5.50
N ALA A 217 8.85 5.92 -5.15
CA ALA A 217 9.25 4.76 -5.93
C ALA A 217 8.49 4.69 -7.26
N MET A 218 7.17 4.92 -7.22
CA MET A 218 6.35 5.03 -8.44
C MET A 218 6.84 6.17 -9.33
N VAL A 219 7.10 7.35 -8.76
CA VAL A 219 7.59 8.50 -9.53
C VAL A 219 8.94 8.17 -10.18
N LYS A 220 9.88 7.56 -9.46
CA LYS A 220 11.19 7.17 -10.02
C LYS A 220 11.09 6.13 -11.14
N GLY A 221 10.14 5.20 -11.07
CA GLY A 221 9.98 4.16 -12.08
C GLY A 221 9.12 4.57 -13.29
N HIS A 222 8.17 5.50 -13.11
CA HIS A 222 7.12 5.78 -14.11
C HIS A 222 7.03 7.25 -14.55
N LEU A 223 7.91 8.14 -14.11
CA LEU A 223 7.92 9.54 -14.55
C LEU A 223 8.43 9.65 -15.99
N ASP A 224 7.53 9.99 -16.92
CA ASP A 224 7.86 10.27 -18.32
C ASP A 224 8.01 11.77 -18.59
N GLN A 225 8.82 12.12 -19.58
CA GLN A 225 8.92 13.50 -20.07
C GLN A 225 7.57 13.98 -20.61
N GLN A 226 7.21 15.23 -20.34
CA GLN A 226 6.02 15.85 -20.93
C GLN A 226 6.10 15.76 -22.45
N ARG A 227 4.98 15.39 -23.09
CA ARG A 227 4.92 15.28 -24.55
C ARG A 227 5.28 16.61 -25.20
N ALA A 228 6.13 16.55 -26.23
CA ALA A 228 6.34 17.69 -27.11
C ALA A 228 5.00 18.15 -27.71
N ASN A 229 4.87 19.46 -27.97
CA ASN A 229 3.71 20.09 -28.63
C ASN A 229 2.40 20.21 -27.81
N LEU A 230 2.44 20.07 -26.48
CA LEU A 230 1.26 20.33 -25.62
C LEU A 230 0.71 21.76 -25.72
N ARG A 231 1.49 22.70 -26.26
CA ARG A 231 1.10 24.07 -26.62
C ARG A 231 1.74 24.51 -27.94
N SER A 232 1.61 23.70 -28.99
CA SER A 232 2.07 24.11 -30.33
C SER A 232 1.28 25.34 -30.79
N THR A 233 1.99 26.42 -31.11
CA THR A 233 1.42 27.63 -31.75
C THR A 233 1.31 27.49 -33.27
N LYS A 234 1.68 26.34 -33.84
CA LYS A 234 1.53 26.07 -35.27
C LYS A 234 0.08 25.67 -35.57
N LEU A 235 -0.59 26.47 -36.40
CA LEU A 235 -1.88 26.13 -36.98
C LEU A 235 -1.75 24.82 -37.78
N PRO A 236 -2.74 23.92 -37.75
CA PRO A 236 -2.73 22.71 -38.58
C PRO A 236 -2.64 23.09 -40.07
N PRO A 237 -1.92 22.32 -40.90
CA PRO A 237 -1.99 22.50 -42.34
C PRO A 237 -3.42 22.24 -42.81
N VAL A 238 -3.99 23.21 -43.54
CA VAL A 238 -5.32 23.12 -44.14
C VAL A 238 -5.29 22.00 -45.19
N GLY A 239 -5.89 20.85 -44.88
CA GLY A 239 -6.00 19.75 -45.84
C GLY A 239 -6.05 18.32 -45.26
N SER A 240 -6.65 18.09 -44.11
CA SER A 240 -6.95 16.72 -43.65
C SER A 240 -8.42 16.64 -43.22
N PRO A 241 -9.17 15.60 -43.66
CA PRO A 241 -10.58 15.47 -43.29
C PRO A 241 -10.71 15.36 -41.77
N ILE A 242 -11.69 16.09 -41.25
CA ILE A 242 -12.06 16.15 -39.84
C ILE A 242 -12.60 14.77 -39.45
N THR A 243 -11.75 13.92 -38.87
CA THR A 243 -12.22 12.81 -38.04
C THR A 243 -12.51 13.38 -36.66
N THR A 244 -13.80 13.49 -36.34
CA THR A 244 -14.28 13.85 -35.00
C THR A 244 -14.05 12.66 -34.06
N GLU A 245 -12.80 12.42 -33.66
CA GLU A 245 -12.52 11.59 -32.50
C GLU A 245 -12.42 12.48 -31.23
N PRO A 246 -13.09 12.12 -30.13
CA PRO A 246 -12.93 12.81 -28.85
C PRO A 246 -11.47 12.80 -28.39
N PRO A 247 -11.04 13.76 -27.55
CA PRO A 247 -9.66 13.85 -27.11
C PRO A 247 -9.24 12.55 -26.39
N ALA A 248 -8.34 11.80 -27.01
CA ALA A 248 -7.79 10.56 -26.50
C ALA A 248 -7.06 10.81 -25.17
N ALA A 249 -7.78 10.62 -24.07
CA ALA A 249 -7.19 10.13 -22.83
C ALA A 249 -6.59 8.73 -23.09
N ALA A 250 -5.50 8.44 -22.38
CA ALA A 250 -4.71 7.21 -22.39
C ALA A 250 -3.61 7.11 -23.46
N VAL A 251 -2.38 7.00 -22.95
CA VAL A 251 -1.29 6.25 -23.60
C VAL A 251 -1.86 4.89 -24.01
N PRO A 252 -1.74 4.42 -25.26
CA PRO A 252 -2.14 3.05 -25.58
C PRO A 252 -1.14 2.12 -24.89
N ASP A 253 -1.49 1.73 -23.68
CA ASP A 253 -0.91 0.57 -23.02
C ASP A 253 -1.11 -0.65 -23.94
N LEU A 254 -0.26 -1.65 -23.83
CA LEU A 254 -0.43 -2.89 -24.59
C LEU A 254 -1.71 -3.65 -24.17
N ASP A 255 -2.46 -3.15 -23.20
CA ASP A 255 -3.74 -3.76 -22.84
C ASP A 255 -4.72 -3.77 -24.03
N PRO A 256 -5.42 -4.90 -24.25
CA PRO A 256 -6.43 -4.99 -25.28
C PRO A 256 -7.54 -3.93 -25.06
N PRO A 257 -8.05 -3.31 -26.13
CA PRO A 257 -9.10 -2.29 -26.03
C PRO A 257 -10.36 -2.86 -25.39
N ASP A 258 -11.14 -2.00 -24.74
CA ASP A 258 -12.43 -2.38 -24.17
C ASP A 258 -13.37 -2.85 -25.28
N ALA A 259 -14.00 -4.02 -25.07
CA ALA A 259 -15.06 -4.49 -25.94
C ALA A 259 -16.23 -3.50 -25.89
N HIS A 260 -16.81 -3.17 -27.05
CA HIS A 260 -17.97 -2.29 -27.13
C HIS A 260 -19.10 -2.81 -26.21
N PRO A 261 -19.84 -1.92 -25.52
CA PRO A 261 -20.93 -2.33 -24.64
C PRO A 261 -21.97 -3.08 -25.47
N VAL A 262 -22.08 -4.39 -25.24
CA VAL A 262 -23.05 -5.24 -25.94
C VAL A 262 -24.40 -5.02 -25.28
N THR A 263 -25.31 -4.36 -25.97
CA THR A 263 -26.73 -4.32 -25.59
C THR A 263 -27.27 -5.75 -25.55
N ARG A 264 -28.05 -6.08 -24.51
CA ARG A 264 -28.58 -7.43 -24.31
C ARG A 264 -29.63 -7.72 -25.39
N THR A 265 -29.25 -8.40 -26.46
CA THR A 265 -30.11 -8.64 -27.64
C THR A 265 -30.85 -9.98 -27.60
N HIS A 266 -30.79 -10.73 -26.49
CA HIS A 266 -31.37 -12.09 -26.35
C HIS A 266 -30.89 -13.13 -27.38
N HIS A 267 -29.91 -12.80 -28.21
CA HIS A 267 -29.27 -13.69 -29.15
C HIS A 267 -27.92 -14.20 -28.61
N VAL A 268 -27.58 -15.45 -28.96
CA VAL A 268 -26.26 -16.02 -28.68
C VAL A 268 -25.35 -15.69 -29.86
N PHE A 269 -24.26 -14.95 -29.60
CA PHE A 269 -23.21 -14.69 -30.58
C PHE A 269 -21.97 -15.48 -30.22
N VAL A 270 -21.32 -16.06 -31.23
CA VAL A 270 -20.02 -16.71 -31.09
C VAL A 270 -18.97 -15.78 -31.69
N ALA A 271 -18.09 -15.25 -30.85
CA ALA A 271 -16.89 -14.55 -31.29
C ALA A 271 -15.74 -15.56 -31.32
N HIS A 272 -15.06 -15.69 -32.46
CA HIS A 272 -13.84 -16.47 -32.56
C HIS A 272 -12.67 -15.49 -32.62
N GLN A 273 -11.65 -15.71 -31.80
CA GLN A 273 -10.40 -14.96 -31.86
C GLN A 273 -9.26 -15.94 -32.08
N ARG A 274 -8.56 -15.79 -33.21
CA ARG A 274 -7.44 -16.66 -33.55
C ARG A 274 -6.25 -16.30 -32.65
N VAL A 275 -5.80 -17.27 -31.88
CA VAL A 275 -4.53 -17.19 -31.12
C VAL A 275 -3.40 -17.15 -32.14
N THR A 276 -2.54 -16.15 -32.04
CA THR A 276 -1.47 -15.88 -33.02
C THR A 276 -0.22 -16.73 -32.78
N GLY A 277 0.01 -17.17 -31.53
CA GLY A 277 1.25 -17.78 -31.07
C GLY A 277 2.43 -16.81 -31.18
N GLN A 278 2.19 -15.50 -31.22
CA GLN A 278 3.22 -14.51 -31.47
C GLN A 278 3.95 -14.12 -30.19
N ILE A 279 5.25 -14.38 -30.16
CA ILE A 279 6.15 -13.96 -29.09
C ILE A 279 7.17 -12.94 -29.58
N TYR A 280 7.60 -12.10 -28.66
CA TYR A 280 8.65 -11.14 -28.86
C TYR A 280 9.72 -11.34 -27.79
N THR A 281 10.98 -11.32 -28.18
CA THR A 281 12.09 -11.50 -27.23
C THR A 281 13.13 -10.43 -27.47
N ASP A 282 13.66 -9.88 -26.39
CA ASP A 282 14.72 -8.87 -26.45
C ASP A 282 15.51 -8.88 -25.13
N GLN A 283 16.74 -8.38 -25.19
CA GLN A 283 17.71 -8.40 -24.11
C GLN A 283 18.00 -6.97 -23.65
N PRO A 284 17.39 -6.50 -22.54
CA PRO A 284 17.72 -5.19 -21.99
C PRO A 284 19.21 -5.06 -21.67
N GLY A 285 19.67 -3.82 -21.49
CA GLY A 285 21.04 -3.54 -21.04
C GLY A 285 21.38 -4.28 -19.74
N ARG A 286 22.68 -4.54 -19.56
CA ARG A 286 23.22 -5.23 -18.38
C ARG A 286 22.73 -4.56 -17.09
N PHE A 287 22.35 -5.36 -16.10
CA PHE A 287 21.93 -4.86 -14.79
C PHE A 287 23.12 -4.28 -14.00
N LEU A 288 22.84 -3.31 -13.13
CA LEU A 288 23.84 -2.47 -12.44
C LEU A 288 24.91 -3.24 -11.66
N THR A 289 24.56 -4.39 -11.09
CA THR A 289 25.45 -5.19 -10.24
C THR A 289 25.16 -6.67 -10.46
N PRO A 290 26.18 -7.55 -10.51
CA PRO A 290 25.95 -8.99 -10.56
C PRO A 290 25.11 -9.45 -9.37
N SER A 291 24.20 -10.39 -9.61
CA SER A 291 23.46 -11.01 -8.53
C SER A 291 24.33 -11.97 -7.73
N SER A 292 23.88 -12.33 -6.53
CA SER A 292 24.51 -13.37 -5.69
C SER A 292 24.65 -14.73 -6.40
N ALA A 293 23.78 -15.02 -7.37
CA ALA A 293 23.83 -16.22 -8.21
C ALA A 293 24.67 -16.03 -9.50
N GLY A 294 25.29 -14.86 -9.67
CA GLY A 294 26.14 -14.53 -10.82
C GLY A 294 25.38 -14.08 -12.07
N HIS A 295 24.10 -13.71 -11.95
CA HIS A 295 23.32 -13.18 -13.07
C HIS A 295 23.65 -11.70 -13.32
N ASN A 296 23.77 -11.31 -14.59
CA ASN A 296 24.05 -9.92 -14.99
C ASN A 296 23.03 -9.40 -16.00
N ASP A 297 22.40 -10.30 -16.74
CA ASP A 297 21.57 -9.99 -17.88
C ASP A 297 20.21 -10.68 -17.74
N MET A 298 19.23 -10.19 -18.49
CA MET A 298 17.86 -10.68 -18.51
C MET A 298 17.44 -10.89 -19.96
N LEU A 299 16.67 -11.94 -20.22
CA LEU A 299 15.92 -12.11 -21.46
C LEU A 299 14.47 -11.79 -21.17
N VAL A 300 13.94 -10.73 -21.78
CA VAL A 300 12.52 -10.35 -21.63
C VAL A 300 11.76 -10.97 -22.79
N LEU A 301 10.79 -11.81 -22.46
CA LEU A 301 9.84 -12.40 -23.41
C LEU A 301 8.47 -11.77 -23.20
N TYR A 302 7.84 -11.37 -24.28
CA TYR A 302 6.48 -10.88 -24.30
C TYR A 302 5.62 -11.77 -25.19
N ASP A 303 4.58 -12.35 -24.60
CA ASP A 303 3.58 -13.14 -25.32
C ASP A 303 2.39 -12.26 -25.71
N TYR A 304 2.09 -12.22 -27.01
CA TYR A 304 1.04 -11.37 -27.53
C TYR A 304 -0.35 -11.87 -27.13
N ASP A 305 -0.62 -13.17 -27.11
CA ASP A 305 -2.00 -13.62 -26.88
C ASP A 305 -2.39 -13.52 -25.40
N SER A 306 -1.51 -13.94 -24.48
CA SER A 306 -1.77 -13.76 -23.04
C SER A 306 -1.53 -12.33 -22.55
N ASN A 307 -0.86 -11.49 -23.35
CA ASN A 307 -0.34 -10.17 -22.96
C ASN A 307 0.68 -10.22 -21.79
N ALA A 308 1.20 -11.41 -21.48
CA ALA A 308 2.12 -11.62 -20.38
C ALA A 308 3.54 -11.19 -20.73
N ILE A 309 4.22 -10.65 -19.72
CA ILE A 309 5.65 -10.38 -19.78
C ILE A 309 6.35 -11.37 -18.86
N HIS A 310 7.25 -12.16 -19.41
CA HIS A 310 8.08 -13.12 -18.69
C HIS A 310 9.54 -12.70 -18.80
N VAL A 311 10.33 -13.01 -17.77
CA VAL A 311 11.75 -12.65 -17.75
C VAL A 311 12.57 -13.83 -17.24
N GLU A 312 13.60 -14.17 -17.99
CA GLU A 312 14.58 -15.20 -17.65
C GLU A 312 15.94 -14.58 -17.33
N LEU A 313 16.59 -15.11 -16.29
CA LEU A 313 17.91 -14.63 -15.86
C LEU A 313 19.04 -15.27 -16.69
N MET A 314 20.07 -14.48 -16.97
CA MET A 314 21.26 -14.90 -17.72
C MET A 314 22.54 -14.40 -17.05
N LYS A 315 23.62 -15.18 -17.14
CA LYS A 315 24.93 -14.78 -16.60
C LYS A 315 25.64 -13.76 -17.49
N ASN A 316 25.44 -13.87 -18.79
CA ASN A 316 25.99 -13.01 -19.83
C ASN A 316 25.10 -13.07 -21.09
N LYS A 317 25.38 -12.22 -22.08
CA LYS A 317 24.70 -12.20 -23.39
C LYS A 317 25.30 -13.15 -24.44
N SER A 318 25.88 -14.28 -24.01
CA SER A 318 26.41 -15.26 -24.98
C SER A 318 25.28 -16.04 -25.65
N GLY A 319 25.49 -16.44 -26.91
CA GLY A 319 24.51 -17.24 -27.66
C GLY A 319 24.00 -18.49 -26.92
N PRO A 320 24.86 -19.29 -26.26
CA PRO A 320 24.42 -20.45 -25.48
C PRO A 320 23.54 -20.10 -24.27
N GLU A 321 23.86 -19.03 -23.54
CA GLU A 321 23.06 -18.58 -22.39
C GLU A 321 21.70 -18.03 -22.83
N ILE A 322 21.66 -17.26 -23.93
CA ILE A 322 20.43 -16.79 -24.56
C ILE A 322 19.55 -17.96 -24.97
N LEU A 323 20.14 -18.98 -25.62
CA LEU A 323 19.42 -20.19 -26.00
C LEU A 323 18.88 -20.94 -24.77
N ALA A 324 19.67 -21.06 -23.70
CA ALA A 324 19.24 -21.73 -22.47
C ALA A 324 18.08 -20.99 -21.79
N ALA A 325 18.14 -19.65 -21.72
CA ALA A 325 17.05 -18.83 -21.22
C ALA A 325 15.79 -18.94 -22.09
N TYR A 326 15.96 -18.87 -23.41
CA TYR A 326 14.87 -19.03 -24.35
C TYR A 326 14.19 -20.40 -24.22
N LYS A 327 14.96 -21.49 -24.10
CA LYS A 327 14.42 -22.84 -23.87
C LYS A 327 13.55 -22.93 -22.63
N ARG A 328 13.94 -22.30 -21.52
CA ARG A 328 13.14 -22.26 -20.28
C ARG A 328 11.84 -21.49 -20.49
N ALA A 329 11.90 -20.33 -21.15
CA ALA A 329 10.71 -19.53 -21.44
C ALA A 329 9.75 -20.26 -22.41
N HIS A 330 10.27 -20.91 -23.45
CA HIS A 330 9.50 -21.72 -24.40
C HIS A 330 8.85 -22.91 -23.71
N ALA A 331 9.58 -23.63 -22.85
CA ALA A 331 9.07 -24.75 -22.07
C ALA A 331 7.92 -24.32 -21.14
N LEU A 332 8.07 -23.17 -20.47
CA LEU A 332 7.01 -22.60 -19.64
C LEU A 332 5.74 -22.35 -20.45
N LEU A 333 5.83 -21.61 -21.56
CA LEU A 333 4.66 -21.29 -22.39
C LEU A 333 4.00 -22.55 -22.97
N THR A 334 4.80 -23.49 -23.45
CA THR A 334 4.32 -24.77 -23.98
C THR A 334 3.58 -25.57 -22.91
N GLN A 335 4.12 -25.66 -21.69
CA GLN A 335 3.46 -26.34 -20.57
C GLN A 335 2.13 -25.68 -20.19
N ARG A 336 1.99 -24.37 -20.41
CA ARG A 336 0.75 -23.62 -20.14
C ARG A 336 -0.21 -23.59 -21.34
N GLY A 337 0.07 -24.34 -22.40
CA GLY A 337 -0.79 -24.43 -23.59
C GLY A 337 -0.69 -23.24 -24.54
N LEU A 338 0.31 -22.37 -24.37
CA LEU A 338 0.58 -21.22 -25.23
C LEU A 338 1.84 -21.45 -26.06
N ARG A 339 1.90 -22.58 -26.78
CA ARG A 339 3.06 -22.92 -27.61
C ARG A 339 3.33 -21.79 -28.62
N PRO A 340 4.53 -21.16 -28.60
CA PRO A 340 4.89 -20.16 -29.58
C PRO A 340 4.83 -20.70 -31.01
N GLN A 341 4.37 -19.88 -31.96
CA GLN A 341 4.32 -20.20 -33.38
C GLN A 341 5.16 -19.22 -34.20
N LEU A 342 5.16 -17.95 -33.81
CA LEU A 342 5.91 -16.90 -34.50
C LEU A 342 6.73 -16.10 -33.49
N GLN A 343 8.04 -16.09 -33.67
CA GLN A 343 8.95 -15.28 -32.89
C GLN A 343 9.45 -14.08 -33.67
N ARG A 344 9.34 -12.90 -33.05
CA ARG A 344 9.97 -11.67 -33.55
C ARG A 344 11.20 -11.34 -32.74
N LEU A 345 12.32 -11.25 -33.44
CA LEU A 345 13.65 -11.00 -32.90
C LEU A 345 14.21 -9.72 -33.48
N ASP A 346 15.18 -9.14 -32.77
CA ASP A 346 16.10 -8.19 -33.38
C ASP A 346 17.05 -8.90 -34.36
N ASN A 347 17.90 -8.13 -35.02
CA ASN A 347 18.84 -8.62 -36.03
C ASN A 347 20.00 -9.45 -35.45
N GLU A 348 20.08 -9.68 -34.13
CA GLU A 348 21.18 -10.36 -33.44
C GLU A 348 20.83 -11.79 -32.96
N ALA A 349 20.01 -12.52 -33.73
CA ALA A 349 19.66 -13.90 -33.42
C ALA A 349 20.78 -14.90 -33.81
N SER A 350 21.37 -15.58 -32.82
CA SER A 350 22.41 -16.61 -33.06
C SER A 350 21.91 -17.79 -33.91
N ALA A 351 22.79 -18.40 -34.71
CA ALA A 351 22.44 -19.58 -35.53
C ALA A 351 21.87 -20.74 -34.71
N ALA A 352 22.40 -20.98 -33.50
CA ALA A 352 21.90 -22.01 -32.60
C ALA A 352 20.47 -21.75 -32.12
N LEU A 353 20.11 -20.48 -31.91
CA LEU A 353 18.75 -20.08 -31.58
C LEU A 353 17.81 -20.30 -32.77
N GLN A 354 18.25 -19.96 -33.98
CA GLN A 354 17.50 -20.22 -35.21
C GLN A 354 17.24 -21.72 -35.42
N SER A 355 18.27 -22.56 -35.28
CA SER A 355 18.12 -24.01 -35.38
C SER A 355 17.15 -24.58 -34.35
N PHE A 356 17.17 -24.07 -33.11
CA PHE A 356 16.22 -24.49 -32.09
C PHE A 356 14.78 -24.11 -32.43
N MET A 357 14.54 -22.87 -32.88
CA MET A 357 13.22 -22.43 -33.33
C MET A 357 12.70 -23.30 -34.47
N SER A 358 13.52 -23.58 -35.48
CA SER A 358 13.14 -24.49 -36.57
C SER A 358 12.82 -25.91 -36.09
N SER A 359 13.58 -26.44 -35.12
CA SER A 359 13.34 -27.77 -34.55
C SER A 359 12.04 -27.86 -33.76
N GLU A 360 11.63 -26.77 -33.11
CA GLU A 360 10.38 -26.67 -32.34
C GLU A 360 9.19 -26.19 -33.19
N HIS A 361 9.37 -26.06 -34.51
CA HIS A 361 8.38 -25.53 -35.45
C HIS A 361 7.88 -24.12 -35.10
N VAL A 362 8.80 -23.27 -34.64
CA VAL A 362 8.58 -21.85 -34.41
C VAL A 362 9.14 -21.06 -35.59
N ASP A 363 8.27 -20.38 -36.33
CA ASP A 363 8.70 -19.45 -37.38
C ASP A 363 9.35 -18.22 -36.73
N PHE A 364 10.36 -17.64 -37.39
CA PHE A 364 11.00 -16.43 -36.88
C PHE A 364 11.06 -15.31 -37.92
N GLN A 365 10.93 -14.07 -37.44
CA GLN A 365 11.06 -12.84 -38.22
C GLN A 365 12.06 -11.90 -37.54
N LEU A 366 13.03 -11.42 -38.31
CA LEU A 366 14.00 -10.43 -37.86
C LEU A 366 13.47 -9.03 -38.13
N ALA A 367 13.51 -8.16 -37.12
CA ALA A 367 13.15 -6.76 -37.27
C ALA A 367 14.21 -6.01 -38.09
N PRO A 368 13.82 -5.13 -39.03
CA PRO A 368 14.78 -4.30 -39.76
C PRO A 368 15.54 -3.36 -38.82
N PRO A 369 16.82 -3.08 -39.08
CA PRO A 369 17.61 -2.15 -38.28
C PRO A 369 16.94 -0.76 -38.16
N HIS A 370 17.03 -0.13 -36.98
CA HIS A 370 16.62 1.25 -36.71
C HIS A 370 15.12 1.61 -36.79
N LEU A 371 14.20 0.65 -36.94
CA LEU A 371 12.75 0.89 -36.93
C LEU A 371 12.08 0.60 -35.56
N HIS A 372 12.53 1.31 -34.52
CA HIS A 372 12.12 1.13 -33.12
C HIS A 372 10.65 1.49 -32.81
N ARG A 373 10.02 2.36 -33.61
CA ARG A 373 8.70 2.96 -33.25
C ARG A 373 7.50 2.00 -33.24
N ARG A 374 7.63 0.75 -33.73
CA ARG A 374 6.50 -0.21 -33.84
C ARG A 374 6.69 -1.52 -33.07
N ASN A 375 7.80 -1.74 -32.37
CA ASN A 375 8.06 -3.04 -31.76
C ASN A 375 7.27 -3.21 -30.44
N ALA A 376 6.34 -4.17 -30.41
CA ALA A 376 5.60 -4.49 -29.19
C ALA A 376 6.54 -4.99 -28.08
N ALA A 377 7.67 -5.62 -28.46
CA ALA A 377 8.75 -6.01 -27.57
C ALA A 377 9.31 -4.83 -26.77
N GLU A 378 9.70 -3.76 -27.47
CA GLU A 378 10.34 -2.58 -26.85
C GLU A 378 9.43 -1.92 -25.82
N ARG A 379 8.12 -1.86 -26.12
CA ARG A 379 7.12 -1.37 -25.17
C ARG A 379 6.99 -2.29 -23.96
N ALA A 380 6.93 -3.61 -24.16
CA ALA A 380 6.87 -4.57 -23.07
C ALA A 380 8.12 -4.49 -22.16
N ILE A 381 9.31 -4.34 -22.74
CA ILE A 381 10.55 -4.13 -21.99
C ILE A 381 10.49 -2.84 -21.19
N ARG A 382 10.04 -1.73 -21.79
CA ARG A 382 9.90 -0.46 -21.08
C ARG A 382 8.94 -0.62 -19.90
N THR A 383 7.81 -1.29 -20.10
CA THR A 383 6.84 -1.58 -19.03
C THR A 383 7.48 -2.39 -17.91
N PHE A 384 8.18 -3.48 -18.24
CA PHE A 384 8.89 -4.28 -17.23
C PHE A 384 9.96 -3.49 -16.50
N LYS A 385 10.81 -2.74 -17.22
CA LYS A 385 11.87 -1.91 -16.63
C LYS A 385 11.29 -0.89 -15.66
N ASN A 386 10.25 -0.17 -16.06
CA ASN A 386 9.60 0.84 -15.22
C ASN A 386 9.04 0.21 -13.93
N HIS A 387 8.35 -0.93 -14.06
CA HIS A 387 7.80 -1.68 -12.93
C HIS A 387 8.89 -2.22 -12.00
N PHE A 388 9.96 -2.79 -12.56
CA PHE A 388 11.06 -3.35 -11.79
C PHE A 388 11.87 -2.26 -11.08
N ILE A 389 12.13 -1.13 -11.73
CA ILE A 389 12.77 0.04 -11.13
C ILE A 389 11.91 0.60 -9.99
N ALA A 390 10.59 0.72 -10.17
CA ALA A 390 9.69 1.13 -9.10
C ALA A 390 9.78 0.17 -7.91
N GLY A 391 9.74 -1.14 -8.15
CA GLY A 391 9.93 -2.16 -7.12
C GLY A 391 11.26 -2.04 -6.36
N LEU A 392 12.37 -1.87 -7.07
CA LEU A 392 13.69 -1.65 -6.45
C LEU A 392 13.73 -0.34 -5.65
N CYS A 393 13.06 0.71 -6.13
CA CYS A 393 12.96 1.95 -5.37
C CYS A 393 12.05 1.83 -4.13
N THR A 394 11.20 0.80 -4.05
CA THR A 394 10.32 0.52 -2.91
C THR A 394 11.05 -0.21 -1.77
N THR A 395 12.15 -0.90 -2.06
CA THR A 395 12.89 -1.67 -1.05
C THR A 395 13.42 -0.78 0.08
N ASN A 396 13.78 -1.41 1.20
CA ASN A 396 14.50 -0.75 2.27
C ASN A 396 15.81 -0.12 1.74
N PRO A 397 16.22 1.09 2.20
CA PRO A 397 17.51 1.68 1.86
C PRO A 397 18.73 0.75 2.06
N ASP A 398 18.68 -0.12 3.07
CA ASP A 398 19.77 -1.05 3.42
C ASP A 398 19.62 -2.42 2.72
N PHE A 399 18.62 -2.58 1.84
CA PHE A 399 18.43 -3.83 1.11
C PHE A 399 19.63 -4.10 0.17
N PRO A 400 20.26 -5.27 0.24
CA PRO A 400 21.43 -5.57 -0.57
C PRO A 400 21.06 -5.77 -2.04
N LEU A 401 21.53 -4.87 -2.90
CA LEU A 401 21.15 -4.86 -4.32
C LEU A 401 21.56 -6.14 -5.06
N HIS A 402 22.58 -6.87 -4.61
CA HIS A 402 22.97 -8.16 -5.21
C HIS A 402 21.90 -9.26 -5.10
N LEU A 403 20.79 -9.03 -4.38
CA LEU A 403 19.62 -9.91 -4.32
C LEU A 403 18.50 -9.51 -5.30
N TRP A 404 18.77 -8.58 -6.23
CA TRP A 404 17.77 -8.10 -7.20
C TRP A 404 17.09 -9.24 -7.98
N ASP A 405 17.83 -10.29 -8.31
CA ASP A 405 17.35 -11.46 -9.06
C ASP A 405 16.28 -12.24 -8.28
N ARG A 406 16.39 -12.25 -6.95
CA ARG A 406 15.44 -12.92 -6.05
C ARG A 406 14.09 -12.22 -5.96
N LEU A 407 14.02 -10.93 -6.31
CA LEU A 407 12.78 -10.15 -6.36
C LEU A 407 11.99 -10.37 -7.66
N LEU A 408 12.62 -10.92 -8.69
CA LEU A 408 12.02 -11.10 -10.01
C LEU A 408 10.70 -11.89 -9.98
N PRO A 409 10.55 -13.00 -9.20
CA PRO A 409 9.28 -13.72 -9.14
C PRO A 409 8.10 -12.85 -8.67
N GLN A 410 8.28 -12.02 -7.63
CA GLN A 410 7.21 -11.11 -7.19
C GLN A 410 6.97 -10.00 -8.23
N ALA A 411 8.02 -9.51 -8.88
CA ALA A 411 7.89 -8.52 -9.96
C ALA A 411 7.00 -9.04 -11.10
N LEU A 412 7.22 -10.28 -11.54
CA LEU A 412 6.45 -10.92 -12.62
C LEU A 412 5.00 -11.23 -12.22
N ILE A 413 4.78 -11.69 -10.98
CA ILE A 413 3.41 -11.89 -10.46
C ILE A 413 2.65 -10.56 -10.49
N THR A 414 3.20 -9.54 -9.85
CA THR A 414 2.53 -8.24 -9.68
C THR A 414 2.33 -7.54 -11.01
N LEU A 415 3.32 -7.56 -11.90
CA LEU A 415 3.21 -6.99 -13.25
C LEU A 415 2.08 -7.65 -14.04
N ASN A 416 2.04 -8.98 -14.07
CA ASN A 416 1.05 -9.72 -14.88
C ASN A 416 -0.35 -9.75 -14.25
N LEU A 417 -0.48 -9.49 -12.94
CA LEU A 417 -1.78 -9.25 -12.31
C LEU A 417 -2.42 -7.94 -12.77
N LEU A 418 -1.59 -6.93 -13.04
CA LEU A 418 -2.05 -5.62 -13.48
C LEU A 418 -2.41 -5.56 -14.96
N ARG A 419 -2.00 -6.56 -15.75
CA ARG A 419 -2.19 -6.62 -17.20
C ARG A 419 -3.38 -7.50 -17.56
N ARG A 420 -4.13 -7.10 -18.58
CA ARG A 420 -5.30 -7.83 -19.08
C ARG A 420 -4.91 -8.82 -20.17
N SER A 421 -5.44 -10.05 -20.12
CA SER A 421 -5.19 -11.04 -21.18
C SER A 421 -5.94 -10.69 -22.47
N ARG A 422 -5.34 -10.90 -23.65
CA ARG A 422 -6.06 -10.74 -24.93
C ARG A 422 -6.96 -11.93 -25.25
N ILE A 423 -6.55 -13.14 -24.84
CA ILE A 423 -7.36 -14.36 -25.00
C ILE A 423 -8.66 -14.25 -24.21
N ASN A 424 -8.57 -13.83 -22.94
CA ASN A 424 -9.74 -13.62 -22.11
C ASN A 424 -9.63 -12.27 -21.38
N PRO A 425 -10.33 -11.23 -21.87
CA PRO A 425 -10.33 -9.91 -21.26
C PRO A 425 -10.91 -9.88 -19.82
N LYS A 426 -11.50 -10.94 -19.30
CA LYS A 426 -11.92 -11.01 -17.89
C LYS A 426 -10.81 -11.50 -16.95
N LEU A 427 -9.72 -12.02 -17.50
CA LEU A 427 -8.60 -12.56 -16.76
C LEU A 427 -7.39 -11.64 -16.86
N SER A 428 -6.59 -11.64 -15.80
CA SER A 428 -5.26 -11.05 -15.86
C SER A 428 -4.31 -11.94 -16.66
N ALA A 429 -3.23 -11.36 -17.18
CA ALA A 429 -2.18 -12.13 -17.86
C ALA A 429 -1.58 -13.20 -16.94
N HIS A 430 -1.48 -12.91 -15.63
CA HIS A 430 -1.06 -13.90 -14.64
C HIS A 430 -2.05 -15.06 -14.53
N ALA A 431 -3.35 -14.76 -14.48
CA ALA A 431 -4.38 -15.79 -14.39
C ALA A 431 -4.40 -16.69 -15.63
N GLN A 432 -4.12 -16.14 -16.81
CA GLN A 432 -4.03 -16.91 -18.05
C GLN A 432 -2.87 -17.93 -18.05
N LEU A 433 -1.72 -17.59 -17.44
CA LEU A 433 -0.53 -18.46 -17.41
C LEU A 433 -0.48 -19.40 -16.20
N HIS A 434 -0.81 -18.87 -15.02
CA HIS A 434 -0.55 -19.53 -13.73
C HIS A 434 -1.83 -19.93 -12.99
N GLY A 435 -3.00 -19.52 -13.48
CA GLY A 435 -4.27 -19.63 -12.77
C GLY A 435 -4.51 -18.45 -11.82
N ALA A 436 -5.70 -18.42 -11.22
CA ALA A 436 -6.11 -17.32 -10.34
C ALA A 436 -5.15 -17.16 -9.14
N PHE A 437 -4.69 -15.93 -8.92
CA PHE A 437 -3.85 -15.61 -7.77
C PHE A 437 -4.70 -15.37 -6.53
N ASP A 438 -4.41 -16.13 -5.46
CA ASP A 438 -5.07 -15.96 -4.18
C ASP A 438 -4.15 -15.25 -3.18
N TYR A 439 -4.48 -14.00 -2.89
CA TYR A 439 -3.77 -13.19 -1.91
C TYR A 439 -3.84 -13.76 -0.49
N ASN A 440 -4.94 -14.42 -0.11
CA ASN A 440 -5.08 -14.99 1.24
C ASN A 440 -4.19 -16.23 1.41
N ARG A 441 -4.05 -17.02 0.34
CA ARG A 441 -3.17 -18.20 0.34
C ARG A 441 -1.70 -17.81 0.32
N THR A 442 -1.35 -16.80 -0.46
CA THR A 442 0.04 -16.34 -0.67
C THR A 442 0.11 -14.82 -0.57
N PRO A 443 0.11 -14.26 0.67
CA PRO A 443 0.08 -12.83 0.87
C PRO A 443 1.37 -12.16 0.36
N LEU A 444 1.19 -11.01 -0.29
CA LEU A 444 2.28 -10.17 -0.78
C LEU A 444 2.55 -9.02 0.20
N ALA A 445 3.82 -8.75 0.44
CA ALA A 445 4.30 -7.58 1.15
C ALA A 445 5.24 -6.74 0.26
N PRO A 446 5.59 -5.50 0.65
CA PRO A 446 6.56 -4.70 -0.09
C PRO A 446 7.90 -5.44 -0.24
N PRO A 447 8.46 -5.51 -1.45
CA PRO A 447 9.71 -6.24 -1.70
C PRO A 447 10.87 -5.64 -0.91
N GLY A 448 11.82 -6.47 -0.48
CA GLY A 448 13.02 -6.02 0.22
C GLY A 448 12.74 -5.38 1.59
N THR A 449 11.62 -5.73 2.23
CA THR A 449 11.32 -5.31 3.60
C THR A 449 12.19 -6.07 4.60
N ARG A 450 12.72 -5.37 5.61
CA ARG A 450 13.50 -5.98 6.70
C ARG A 450 12.57 -6.81 7.57
N VAL A 451 12.96 -8.04 7.89
CA VAL A 451 12.19 -8.98 8.69
C VAL A 451 13.06 -9.70 9.72
N LEU A 452 12.46 -10.09 10.83
CA LEU A 452 13.04 -11.03 11.78
C LEU A 452 12.27 -12.36 11.69
N VAL A 453 12.97 -13.43 11.35
CA VAL A 453 12.39 -14.77 11.13
C VAL A 453 12.57 -15.62 12.37
N HIS A 454 11.50 -16.25 12.83
CA HIS A 454 11.54 -17.13 14.00
C HIS A 454 12.44 -18.36 13.76
N VAL A 455 13.31 -18.63 14.73
CA VAL A 455 14.16 -19.84 14.78
C VAL A 455 13.45 -20.89 15.60
N LYS A 456 13.21 -22.07 15.01
CA LYS A 456 12.53 -23.17 15.70
C LYS A 456 13.37 -23.67 16.89
N PRO A 457 12.76 -24.01 18.03
CA PRO A 457 13.48 -24.43 19.24
C PRO A 457 14.46 -25.59 19.02
N ALA A 458 14.12 -26.54 18.15
CA ALA A 458 14.95 -27.73 17.88
C ALA A 458 16.32 -27.43 17.25
N VAL A 459 16.48 -26.26 16.61
CA VAL A 459 17.72 -25.85 15.93
C VAL A 459 18.42 -24.71 16.69
N ARG A 460 17.83 -24.24 17.78
CA ARG A 460 18.29 -23.05 18.51
C ARG A 460 19.11 -23.45 19.73
N GLU A 461 20.23 -22.78 19.94
CA GLU A 461 20.98 -22.88 21.19
C GLU A 461 20.17 -22.32 22.37
N THR A 462 20.48 -22.76 23.59
CA THR A 462 19.68 -22.46 24.78
C THR A 462 19.59 -20.96 25.10
N TRP A 463 20.60 -20.18 24.74
CA TRP A 463 20.68 -18.73 24.97
C TRP A 463 20.65 -17.87 23.69
N ALA A 464 20.45 -18.49 22.52
CA ALA A 464 20.43 -17.76 21.26
C ALA A 464 19.12 -16.97 21.07
N PRO A 465 19.16 -15.81 20.39
CA PRO A 465 17.96 -15.05 20.04
C PRO A 465 16.91 -15.91 19.34
N HIS A 466 15.62 -15.63 19.61
CA HIS A 466 14.49 -16.39 19.06
C HIS A 466 14.23 -16.09 17.58
N ALA A 467 14.88 -15.06 17.02
CA ALA A 467 14.71 -14.66 15.64
C ALA A 467 16.04 -14.22 15.01
N VAL A 468 16.16 -14.48 13.71
CA VAL A 468 17.32 -14.10 12.89
C VAL A 468 16.91 -13.04 11.87
N GLU A 469 17.83 -12.16 11.54
CA GLU A 469 17.60 -11.07 10.62
C GLU A 469 17.61 -11.53 9.15
N GLY A 470 16.67 -10.99 8.37
CA GLY A 470 16.62 -11.22 6.94
C GLY A 470 15.83 -10.19 6.13
N TRP A 471 15.80 -10.43 4.82
CA TRP A 471 15.13 -9.60 3.83
C TRP A 471 14.02 -10.37 3.13
N TYR A 472 12.81 -9.81 3.13
CA TYR A 472 11.69 -10.39 2.40
C TYR A 472 11.93 -10.31 0.88
N LEU A 473 11.82 -11.47 0.20
CA LEU A 473 12.06 -11.60 -1.23
C LEU A 473 10.76 -11.77 -2.04
N GLY A 474 9.76 -12.43 -1.46
CA GLY A 474 8.52 -12.76 -2.16
C GLY A 474 7.66 -13.80 -1.44
N PRO A 475 6.46 -14.11 -1.97
CA PRO A 475 5.63 -15.19 -1.45
C PRO A 475 6.25 -16.54 -1.77
N ALA A 476 6.04 -17.54 -0.90
CA ALA A 476 6.35 -18.93 -1.19
C ALA A 476 5.12 -19.60 -1.83
N LEU A 477 5.06 -19.66 -3.17
CA LEU A 477 3.86 -20.10 -3.91
C LEU A 477 3.35 -21.50 -3.57
N ASN A 478 4.23 -22.39 -3.07
CA ASN A 478 3.91 -23.77 -2.72
C ASN A 478 3.58 -23.96 -1.22
N HIS A 479 3.63 -22.90 -0.42
CA HIS A 479 3.46 -22.97 1.03
C HIS A 479 2.40 -21.96 1.48
N TYR A 480 1.38 -22.44 2.21
CA TYR A 480 0.30 -21.58 2.70
C TYR A 480 0.85 -20.50 3.63
N ARG A 481 0.57 -19.23 3.30
CA ARG A 481 0.93 -18.05 4.10
C ARG A 481 2.41 -17.99 4.52
N CYS A 482 3.29 -18.54 3.69
CA CYS A 482 4.72 -18.50 3.93
C CYS A 482 5.42 -17.52 2.98
N HIS A 483 6.56 -17.03 3.44
CA HIS A 483 7.36 -16.03 2.74
C HIS A 483 8.76 -16.57 2.46
N ARG A 484 9.32 -16.19 1.31
CA ARG A 484 10.73 -16.40 0.96
C ARG A 484 11.53 -15.26 1.54
N VAL A 485 12.50 -15.58 2.40
CA VAL A 485 13.32 -14.61 3.10
C VAL A 485 14.79 -14.95 2.89
N TRP A 486 15.61 -13.94 2.61
CA TRP A 486 17.05 -14.07 2.64
C TRP A 486 17.57 -13.84 4.06
N ILE A 487 18.20 -14.86 4.67
CA ILE A 487 18.79 -14.72 6.00
C ILE A 487 20.21 -14.13 5.87
N THR A 488 20.46 -13.02 6.56
CA THR A 488 21.71 -12.27 6.43
C THR A 488 22.90 -13.08 6.95
N GLU A 489 22.73 -13.77 8.07
CA GLU A 489 23.78 -14.57 8.72
C GLU A 489 24.22 -15.77 7.87
N THR A 490 23.26 -16.57 7.40
CA THR A 490 23.56 -17.80 6.65
C THR A 490 23.78 -17.56 5.16
N ARG A 491 23.50 -16.33 4.66
CA ARG A 491 23.56 -15.98 3.23
C ARG A 491 22.78 -16.97 2.37
N ALA A 492 21.60 -17.36 2.84
CA ALA A 492 20.77 -18.35 2.20
C ALA A 492 19.29 -17.95 2.24
N GLU A 493 18.55 -18.44 1.25
CA GLU A 493 17.11 -18.30 1.18
C GLU A 493 16.42 -19.33 2.10
N ARG A 494 15.44 -18.88 2.88
CA ARG A 494 14.63 -19.73 3.76
C ARG A 494 13.15 -19.40 3.56
N VAL A 495 12.32 -20.45 3.59
CA VAL A 495 10.86 -20.30 3.67
C VAL A 495 10.48 -20.18 5.15
N ALA A 496 9.75 -19.12 5.48
CA ALA A 496 9.33 -18.82 6.83
C ALA A 496 7.82 -18.59 6.91
N ASP A 497 7.20 -19.19 7.92
CA ASP A 497 5.78 -19.04 8.30
C ASP A 497 5.60 -17.92 9.35
N THR A 498 6.54 -17.83 10.29
CA THR A 498 6.51 -16.91 11.42
C THR A 498 7.65 -15.89 11.29
N LEU A 499 7.28 -14.65 11.04
CA LEU A 499 8.22 -13.54 10.97
C LEU A 499 7.56 -12.22 11.43
N SER A 500 8.39 -11.33 11.95
CA SER A 500 8.01 -9.96 12.32
C SER A 500 8.60 -9.00 11.31
N TRP A 501 7.84 -8.01 10.86
CA TRP A 501 8.34 -7.07 9.85
C TRP A 501 8.67 -5.70 10.41
N PHE A 502 9.70 -5.10 9.82
CA PHE A 502 10.25 -3.81 10.20
C PHE A 502 10.33 -2.90 8.97
N PRO A 503 9.18 -2.45 8.43
CA PRO A 503 9.19 -1.57 7.27
C PRO A 503 9.65 -0.16 7.63
N THR A 504 10.42 0.47 6.74
CA THR A 504 11.01 1.80 7.00
C THR A 504 10.19 2.94 6.42
N ARG A 505 9.66 2.76 5.20
CA ARG A 505 9.01 3.83 4.44
C ARG A 505 7.49 3.77 4.47
N ILE A 506 6.93 2.60 4.76
CA ILE A 506 5.50 2.33 4.62
C ILE A 506 5.03 1.71 5.92
N PRO A 507 4.07 2.34 6.63
CA PRO A 507 3.56 1.77 7.86
C PRO A 507 2.91 0.42 7.54
N MET A 508 3.24 -0.61 8.32
CA MET A 508 2.51 -1.86 8.18
C MET A 508 1.08 -1.64 8.71
N PRO A 509 0.06 -2.06 7.96
CA PRO A 509 -1.28 -2.13 8.48
C PRO A 509 -1.31 -3.09 9.68
N ALA A 510 -1.59 -2.58 10.88
CA ALA A 510 -1.74 -3.40 12.07
C ALA A 510 -3.10 -4.10 12.07
N ALA A 511 -3.11 -5.42 12.29
CA ALA A 511 -4.35 -6.17 12.46
C ALA A 511 -5.03 -5.77 13.77
N SER A 512 -6.31 -5.38 13.72
CA SER A 512 -7.11 -5.19 14.94
C SER A 512 -7.41 -6.54 15.60
N SER A 513 -7.93 -6.51 16.84
CA SER A 513 -8.42 -7.71 17.54
C SER A 513 -9.53 -8.41 16.76
N THR A 514 -10.46 -7.65 16.17
CA THR A 514 -11.55 -8.18 15.33
C THR A 514 -11.02 -8.93 14.12
N ASP A 515 -9.94 -8.44 13.52
CA ASP A 515 -9.37 -9.04 12.33
C ASP A 515 -8.63 -10.34 12.62
N ARG A 516 -7.93 -10.39 13.76
CA ARG A 516 -7.33 -11.63 14.26
C ARG A 516 -8.40 -12.67 14.56
N ALA A 517 -9.55 -12.26 15.11
CA ALA A 517 -10.68 -13.15 15.32
C ALA A 517 -11.27 -13.65 13.99
N LEU A 518 -11.40 -12.79 12.98
CA LEU A 518 -11.91 -13.14 11.65
C LEU A 518 -10.98 -14.09 10.90
N ALA A 519 -9.67 -13.85 10.96
CA ALA A 519 -8.66 -14.72 10.37
C ALA A 519 -8.62 -16.08 11.06
N ALA A 520 -8.63 -16.10 12.40
CA ALA A 520 -8.72 -17.33 13.18
C ALA A 520 -10.00 -18.12 12.87
N ALA A 521 -11.14 -17.43 12.72
CA ALA A 521 -12.39 -18.06 12.32
C ALA A 521 -12.28 -18.70 10.92
N ARG A 522 -11.71 -18.00 9.92
CA ARG A 522 -11.50 -18.56 8.57
C ARG A 522 -10.53 -19.73 8.55
N ASP A 523 -9.43 -19.64 9.30
CA ASP A 523 -8.44 -20.73 9.40
C ASP A 523 -9.07 -21.96 10.08
N LEU A 524 -9.93 -21.76 11.09
CA LEU A 524 -10.70 -22.83 11.72
C LEU A 524 -11.70 -23.46 10.75
N VAL A 525 -12.43 -22.65 9.96
CA VAL A 525 -13.32 -23.15 8.91
C VAL A 525 -12.57 -23.99 7.88
N HIS A 526 -11.42 -23.51 7.41
CA HIS A 526 -10.60 -24.23 6.45
C HIS A 526 -10.08 -25.56 7.03
N ALA A 527 -9.65 -25.56 8.29
CA ALA A 527 -9.18 -26.77 8.98
C ALA A 527 -10.30 -27.80 9.16
N LEU A 528 -11.53 -27.37 9.44
CA LEU A 528 -12.71 -28.25 9.55
C LEU A 528 -13.13 -28.83 8.20
N GLN A 529 -13.02 -28.05 7.11
CA GLN A 529 -13.36 -28.50 5.76
C GLN A 529 -12.29 -29.41 5.13
N ASN A 530 -11.04 -29.33 5.60
CA ASN A 530 -9.89 -30.08 5.08
C ASN A 530 -9.13 -30.81 6.21
N PRO A 531 -9.74 -31.81 6.87
CA PRO A 531 -9.11 -32.51 7.97
C PRO A 531 -7.88 -33.30 7.48
N SER A 532 -6.72 -33.08 8.12
CA SER A 532 -5.52 -33.87 7.81
C SER A 532 -5.71 -35.31 8.32
N PRO A 533 -5.21 -36.33 7.60
CA PRO A 533 -5.44 -37.74 7.96
C PRO A 533 -4.70 -38.22 9.23
N ALA A 534 -3.87 -37.38 9.87
CA ALA A 534 -3.11 -37.76 11.07
C ALA A 534 -3.01 -36.57 12.04
N SER A 535 -4.08 -36.31 12.78
CA SER A 535 -4.08 -35.35 13.89
C SER A 535 -4.14 -36.13 15.22
N PRO A 536 -3.32 -35.76 16.24
CA PRO A 536 -3.29 -36.45 17.54
C PRO A 536 -4.52 -36.13 18.42
N PHE A 537 -5.47 -35.34 17.92
CA PHE A 537 -6.72 -35.04 18.62
C PHE A 537 -7.75 -36.15 18.36
N ALA A 538 -8.54 -36.47 19.38
CA ALA A 538 -9.66 -37.39 19.23
C ALA A 538 -10.59 -36.90 18.11
N PRO A 539 -11.12 -37.80 17.24
CA PRO A 539 -12.07 -37.41 16.22
C PRO A 539 -13.25 -36.69 16.88
N LEU A 540 -13.54 -35.48 16.39
CA LEU A 540 -14.66 -34.67 16.87
C LEU A 540 -15.96 -35.48 16.74
N ASP A 541 -16.77 -35.52 17.80
CA ASP A 541 -18.09 -36.13 17.72
C ASP A 541 -19.00 -35.33 16.76
N ALA A 542 -20.06 -35.96 16.24
CA ALA A 542 -20.95 -35.32 15.26
C ALA A 542 -21.60 -34.03 15.80
N THR A 543 -21.82 -33.94 17.11
CA THR A 543 -22.40 -32.77 17.79
C THR A 543 -21.41 -31.61 17.93
N GLN A 544 -20.14 -31.87 18.19
CA GLN A 544 -19.05 -30.91 18.27
C GLN A 544 -18.70 -30.38 16.88
N HIS A 545 -18.72 -31.25 15.87
CA HIS A 545 -18.56 -30.85 14.48
C HIS A 545 -19.72 -29.93 14.03
N GLN A 546 -20.96 -30.27 14.39
CA GLN A 546 -22.11 -29.41 14.09
C GLN A 546 -22.02 -28.05 14.81
N ALA A 547 -21.67 -28.04 16.10
CA ALA A 547 -21.51 -26.80 16.87
C ALA A 547 -20.39 -25.89 16.31
N LEU A 548 -19.29 -26.48 15.84
CA LEU A 548 -18.22 -25.74 15.16
C LEU A 548 -18.64 -25.22 13.78
N THR A 549 -19.47 -25.98 13.06
CA THR A 549 -20.08 -25.56 11.79
C THR A 549 -21.07 -24.41 12.01
N ASP A 550 -21.85 -24.46 13.08
CA ASP A 550 -22.81 -23.41 13.46
C ASP A 550 -22.09 -22.13 13.92
N LEU A 551 -20.99 -22.26 14.66
CA LEU A 551 -20.11 -21.12 14.99
C LEU A 551 -19.47 -20.52 13.74
N ALA A 552 -19.05 -21.35 12.79
CA ALA A 552 -18.49 -20.90 11.51
C ALA A 552 -19.50 -20.10 10.67
N THR A 553 -20.76 -20.55 10.58
CA THR A 553 -21.83 -19.80 9.90
C THR A 553 -22.15 -18.50 10.64
N LEU A 554 -22.14 -18.51 11.97
CA LEU A 554 -22.37 -17.30 12.77
C LEU A 554 -21.25 -16.28 12.57
N PHE A 555 -19.99 -16.71 12.58
CA PHE A 555 -18.85 -15.85 12.22
C PHE A 555 -18.92 -15.34 10.77
N ALA A 556 -19.36 -16.16 9.81
CA ALA A 556 -19.54 -15.73 8.43
C ALA A 556 -20.64 -14.67 8.28
N THR A 557 -21.70 -14.78 9.09
CA THR A 557 -22.81 -13.81 9.13
C THR A 557 -22.37 -12.47 9.72
N VAL A 558 -21.56 -12.49 10.78
CA VAL A 558 -20.96 -11.28 11.39
C VAL A 558 -19.87 -10.66 10.50
N ALA A 559 -19.20 -11.47 9.66
CA ALA A 559 -18.16 -11.04 8.73
C ALA A 559 -18.70 -10.43 7.42
N ALA A 560 -20.01 -10.49 7.17
CA ALA A 560 -20.61 -9.94 5.97
C ALA A 560 -20.45 -8.41 5.96
N PRO A 561 -20.02 -7.79 4.84
CA PRO A 561 -19.97 -6.35 4.73
C PRO A 561 -21.38 -5.79 4.95
N ALA A 562 -21.50 -4.72 5.74
CA ALA A 562 -22.74 -3.97 5.81
C ALA A 562 -23.09 -3.52 4.38
N ASP A 563 -24.27 -3.89 3.90
CA ASP A 563 -24.81 -3.37 2.65
C ASP A 563 -24.71 -1.84 2.71
N ASP A 564 -24.14 -1.24 1.65
CA ASP A 564 -24.21 0.20 1.43
C ASP A 564 -25.70 0.58 1.47
N VAL A 565 -26.10 1.27 2.55
CA VAL A 565 -27.39 1.94 2.59
C VAL A 565 -27.44 2.83 1.35
N PRO A 566 -28.43 2.67 0.45
CA PRO A 566 -28.55 3.53 -0.71
C PRO A 566 -28.64 4.97 -0.20
N ALA A 567 -27.70 5.82 -0.62
CA ALA A 567 -27.75 7.22 -0.28
C ALA A 567 -29.12 7.80 -0.67
N PRO A 568 -29.73 8.66 0.16
CA PRO A 568 -30.97 9.32 -0.21
C PRO A 568 -30.72 10.11 -1.51
N ALA A 569 -31.67 9.99 -2.44
CA ALA A 569 -31.58 10.59 -3.77
C ALA A 569 -31.19 12.09 -3.67
N PRO A 570 -30.29 12.58 -4.55
CA PRO A 570 -29.87 13.98 -4.50
C PRO A 570 -31.07 14.89 -4.75
N VAL A 571 -31.34 15.78 -3.81
CA VAL A 571 -32.30 16.87 -3.96
C VAL A 571 -31.80 17.76 -5.13
N PRO A 572 -32.63 18.07 -6.13
CA PRO A 572 -32.22 18.91 -7.25
C PRO A 572 -31.79 20.29 -6.74
N PRO A 573 -30.70 20.87 -7.28
CA PRO A 573 -30.22 22.17 -6.84
C PRO A 573 -31.25 23.26 -7.18
N VAL A 574 -31.55 24.11 -6.20
CA VAL A 574 -32.33 25.32 -6.39
C VAL A 574 -31.63 26.21 -7.42
N ARG A 575 -32.34 26.49 -8.50
CA ARG A 575 -31.88 27.35 -9.61
C ARG A 575 -31.74 28.80 -9.10
N PRO A 576 -30.57 29.44 -9.21
CA PRO A 576 -30.47 30.88 -8.98
C PRO A 576 -31.23 31.64 -10.10
N PRO A 577 -31.81 32.82 -9.81
CA PRO A 577 -32.60 33.57 -10.78
C PRO A 577 -31.74 34.02 -11.97
N ALA A 578 -32.33 33.94 -13.17
CA ALA A 578 -31.67 34.21 -14.43
C ALA A 578 -31.27 35.70 -14.59
N PRO A 579 -30.10 36.01 -15.16
CA PRO A 579 -29.79 37.37 -15.61
C PRO A 579 -30.66 37.74 -16.82
N THR A 580 -31.23 38.93 -16.77
CA THR A 580 -32.04 39.57 -17.81
C THR A 580 -31.25 39.76 -19.11
N THR A 581 -31.82 39.29 -20.22
CA THR A 581 -31.36 39.50 -21.59
C THR A 581 -31.41 40.99 -21.98
N PRO A 582 -30.34 41.58 -22.57
CA PRO A 582 -30.45 42.82 -23.33
C PRO A 582 -31.00 42.55 -24.74
N LEU A 583 -31.82 43.49 -25.23
CA LEU A 583 -32.49 43.49 -26.53
C LEU A 583 -31.52 43.41 -27.72
N ALA A 584 -31.93 42.68 -28.75
CA ALA A 584 -31.19 42.50 -30.00
C ALA A 584 -31.05 43.81 -30.79
N GLN A 585 -29.82 44.17 -31.15
CA GLN A 585 -29.53 45.16 -32.20
C GLN A 585 -29.16 44.44 -33.50
N VAL A 586 -29.96 44.69 -34.54
CA VAL A 586 -29.71 44.24 -35.91
C VAL A 586 -28.58 45.08 -36.52
N ARG A 587 -27.50 44.46 -36.97
CA ARG A 587 -26.46 45.10 -37.79
C ARG A 587 -26.59 44.62 -39.23
N PHE A 588 -26.81 45.55 -40.16
CA PHE A 588 -26.81 45.29 -41.60
C PHE A 588 -25.38 45.16 -42.13
N ALA A 589 -25.14 44.16 -42.98
CA ALA A 589 -23.88 43.95 -43.67
C ALA A 589 -23.74 44.87 -44.89
N VAL A 590 -22.58 45.51 -45.05
CA VAL A 590 -22.23 46.28 -46.26
C VAL A 590 -21.58 45.32 -47.27
N PRO A 591 -21.97 45.32 -48.57
CA PRO A 591 -21.40 44.42 -49.56
C PRO A 591 -19.98 44.84 -49.98
N LEU A 592 -19.07 43.86 -50.06
CA LEU A 592 -17.72 44.02 -50.57
C LEU A 592 -17.75 44.05 -52.12
N VAL A 593 -17.51 45.22 -52.71
CA VAL A 593 -17.37 45.37 -54.17
C VAL A 593 -15.96 44.92 -54.59
N THR A 594 -15.89 43.88 -55.41
CA THR A 594 -14.66 43.44 -56.08
C THR A 594 -14.36 44.31 -57.29
N ALA A 595 -13.20 44.97 -57.33
CA ALA A 595 -12.72 45.67 -58.51
C ALA A 595 -11.59 44.87 -59.20
N LYS A 596 -11.91 44.22 -60.31
CA LYS A 596 -10.96 43.93 -61.40
C LYS A 596 -11.25 44.91 -62.54
N HIS A 597 -10.20 45.62 -62.96
CA HIS A 597 -9.99 46.43 -64.19
C HIS A 597 -9.61 47.91 -63.93
N ALA A 598 -8.30 48.17 -64.07
CA ALA A 598 -7.51 49.34 -64.58
C ALA A 598 -8.15 50.75 -64.68
N PRO A 599 -7.40 51.90 -64.63
CA PRO A 599 -6.05 52.11 -65.20
C PRO A 599 -5.08 53.02 -64.37
N ALA A 600 -3.97 53.41 -65.03
CA ALA A 600 -2.69 53.88 -64.50
C ALA A 600 -2.54 55.41 -64.26
N LEU A 601 -1.57 55.75 -63.38
CA LEU A 601 -0.64 56.93 -63.32
C LEU A 601 -1.27 58.35 -63.31
N PRO A 602 -0.61 59.43 -62.79
CA PRO A 602 0.84 59.65 -62.75
C PRO A 602 1.46 60.33 -61.50
N ARG A 603 2.79 60.18 -61.44
CA ARG A 603 3.86 60.95 -60.76
C ARG A 603 3.88 61.05 -59.24
#